data_AF-A0A7M2WR13-F1
#
_entry.id   AF-A0A7M2WR13-F1
#
_cell.length_a   1.000
_cell.length_b   1.000
_cell.length_c   1.000
_cell.angle_alpha   90.00
_cell.angle_beta   90.00
_cell.angle_gamma   90.00
#
_symmetry.space_group_name_H-M   'P 1'
#
loop_
_entity.id
_entity.type
_entity.pdbx_description
1 polymer ?
#
loop_
_entity_poly.entity_id
_entity_poly.type
_entity_poly.pdbx_seq_one_letter_code
_entity_poly.pdbx_strand_id
1 'polypeptide(L)'
;MTPTVAESPPTASSPGDELQNLCEAGSESLVQMRYLEAEAALSRAEEIAWNARDWDTLARLYMPLQETRRQRRQRCGEGMVKLDWISQESQDVIDADTVLQAQPAGQLLVAGWGTIEPALKLRSLAAERGLYVETFLAAVYPIVDSAIQPEHAAKVVLIVPTAQTPIPDATPRSPDDLSKLLPPGALLMNADALPSGQRPGDTGTYAEVMALWERLHRPFLTAADAEPDPVRRMAAYRQVIEIDYACELAHQRLSDAAKQLNRAV
;
A
#
# COMPACT_ATOMS: atom_id res chain seq x y z
N MET A 1 30.01 4.59 53.62
CA MET A 1 28.67 4.93 53.09
C MET A 1 28.87 5.91 51.96
N THR A 2 28.83 5.43 50.72
CA THR A 2 28.95 6.26 49.51
C THR A 2 27.55 6.84 49.21
N PRO A 3 27.40 8.16 49.05
CA PRO A 3 26.10 8.74 48.73
C PRO A 3 25.70 8.32 47.31
N THR A 4 24.58 7.61 47.20
CA THR A 4 23.93 7.32 45.92
C THR A 4 23.45 8.64 45.35
N VAL A 5 24.14 9.16 44.34
CA VAL A 5 23.67 10.33 43.57
C VAL A 5 22.45 9.87 42.78
N ALA A 6 21.28 10.44 43.08
CA ALA A 6 20.09 10.19 42.29
C ALA A 6 20.34 10.73 40.87
N GLU A 7 20.34 9.83 39.88
CA GLU A 7 20.36 10.22 38.48
C GLU A 7 19.14 11.11 38.20
N SER A 8 19.39 12.28 37.61
CA SER A 8 18.30 13.15 37.18
C SER A 8 17.51 12.44 36.07
N PRO A 9 16.17 12.56 36.06
CA PRO A 9 15.37 11.93 35.02
C PRO A 9 15.79 12.43 33.63
N PRO A 10 15.78 11.57 32.61
CA PRO A 10 16.16 11.97 31.25
C PRO A 10 15.23 13.09 30.78
N THR A 11 15.82 14.21 30.34
CA THR A 11 15.09 15.28 29.67
C THR A 11 14.44 14.74 28.41
N ALA A 12 13.15 14.99 28.24
CA ALA A 12 12.43 14.62 27.01
C ALA A 12 13.12 15.25 25.80
N SER A 13 13.42 14.45 24.78
CA SER A 13 13.99 14.92 23.51
C SER A 13 13.05 15.92 22.84
N SER A 14 13.61 16.97 22.21
CA SER A 14 12.77 17.88 21.43
C SER A 14 12.22 17.18 20.17
N PRO A 15 11.08 17.61 19.61
CA PRO A 15 10.58 17.05 18.34
C PRO A 15 11.58 17.13 17.19
N GLY A 16 12.46 18.14 17.19
CA GLY A 16 13.54 18.27 16.22
C GLY A 16 14.62 17.20 16.38
N ASP A 17 15.00 16.88 17.62
CA ASP A 17 15.95 15.80 17.90
C ASP A 17 15.38 14.44 17.50
N GLU A 18 14.09 14.20 17.77
CA GLU A 18 13.39 12.99 17.34
C GLU A 18 13.40 12.85 15.80
N LEU A 19 13.04 13.93 15.08
CA LEU A 19 13.05 13.95 13.62
C LEU A 19 14.43 13.63 13.04
N GLN A 20 15.48 14.28 13.53
CA GLN A 20 16.85 14.05 13.06
C GLN A 20 17.30 12.60 13.32
N ASN A 21 17.05 12.08 14.52
CA ASN A 21 17.38 10.71 14.90
C ASN A 21 16.70 9.68 13.99
N LEU A 22 15.42 9.89 13.63
CA LEU A 22 14.70 9.03 12.71
C LEU A 22 15.29 9.07 11.28
N CYS A 23 15.68 10.26 10.82
CA CYS A 23 16.31 10.41 9.49
C CYS A 23 17.64 9.65 9.41
N GLU A 24 18.47 9.77 10.45
CA GLU A 24 19.76 9.09 10.55
C GLU A 24 19.58 7.56 10.63
N ALA A 25 18.72 7.09 11.54
CA ALA A 25 18.42 5.67 11.71
C ALA A 25 17.84 5.04 10.44
N GLY A 26 16.95 5.76 9.75
CA GLY A 26 16.38 5.33 8.47
C GLY A 26 17.43 5.20 7.38
N SER A 27 18.32 6.19 7.27
CA SER A 27 19.42 6.20 6.29
C SER A 27 20.43 5.07 6.56
N GLU A 28 20.81 4.86 7.82
CA GLU A 28 21.69 3.77 8.22
C GLU A 28 21.07 2.40 7.89
N SER A 29 19.78 2.21 8.23
CA SER A 29 19.04 0.98 7.93
C SER A 29 18.97 0.72 6.43
N LEU A 30 18.76 1.75 5.60
CA LEU A 30 18.75 1.65 4.15
C LEU A 30 20.11 1.18 3.61
N VAL A 31 21.21 1.76 4.09
CA VAL A 31 22.59 1.34 3.71
C VAL A 31 22.86 -0.12 4.11
N GLN A 32 22.31 -0.56 5.23
CA GLN A 32 22.43 -1.93 5.72
C GLN A 32 21.42 -2.91 5.10
N MET A 33 20.66 -2.47 4.08
CA MET A 33 19.61 -3.26 3.41
C MET A 33 18.46 -3.71 4.33
N ARG A 34 18.28 -3.07 5.49
CA ARG A 34 17.18 -3.30 6.43
C ARG A 34 15.94 -2.50 6.01
N TYR A 35 15.40 -2.81 4.83
CA TYR A 35 14.42 -1.95 4.15
C TYR A 35 13.12 -1.71 4.94
N LEU A 36 12.62 -2.70 5.69
CA LEU A 36 11.40 -2.51 6.48
C LEU A 36 11.62 -1.57 7.66
N GLU A 37 12.78 -1.68 8.33
CA GLU A 37 13.17 -0.79 9.42
C GLU A 37 13.43 0.64 8.90
N ALA A 38 14.10 0.75 7.76
CA ALA A 38 14.31 2.02 7.08
C ALA A 38 12.98 2.70 6.73
N GLU A 39 12.01 1.95 6.19
CA GLU A 39 10.70 2.50 5.82
C GLU A 39 9.94 2.99 7.04
N ALA A 40 9.94 2.22 8.14
CA ALA A 40 9.27 2.60 9.38
C ALA A 40 9.85 3.91 9.95
N ALA A 41 11.18 4.02 10.04
CA ALA A 41 11.84 5.22 10.54
C ALA A 41 11.60 6.45 9.63
N LEU A 42 11.77 6.28 8.31
CA LEU A 42 11.60 7.39 7.36
C LEU A 42 10.14 7.82 7.19
N SER A 43 9.17 6.89 7.27
CA SER A 43 7.74 7.25 7.25
C SER A 43 7.36 8.02 8.51
N ARG A 44 7.90 7.64 9.68
CA ARG A 44 7.68 8.38 10.91
C ARG A 44 8.30 9.78 10.87
N ALA A 45 9.50 9.91 10.31
CA ALA A 45 10.14 11.21 10.07
C ALA A 45 9.28 12.09 9.14
N GLU A 46 8.73 11.51 8.07
CA GLU A 46 7.83 12.20 7.14
C GLU A 46 6.59 12.76 7.85
N GLU A 47 5.93 11.97 8.70
CA GLU A 47 4.77 12.42 9.47
C GLU A 47 5.10 13.61 10.38
N ILE A 48 6.23 13.57 11.10
CA ILE A 48 6.66 14.65 11.99
C ILE A 48 6.95 15.91 11.17
N ALA A 49 7.73 15.79 10.09
CA ALA A 49 8.08 16.92 9.23
C ALA A 49 6.84 17.52 8.55
N TRP A 50 5.89 16.70 8.11
CA TRP A 50 4.61 17.14 7.56
C TRP A 50 3.79 17.95 8.56
N ASN A 51 3.64 17.45 9.78
CA ASN A 51 2.88 18.13 10.83
C ASN A 51 3.54 19.45 11.25
N ALA A 52 4.87 19.50 11.25
CA ALA A 52 5.66 20.71 11.52
C ALA A 52 5.71 21.69 10.33
N ARG A 53 5.22 21.28 9.14
CA ARG A 53 5.38 22.01 7.88
C ARG A 53 6.86 22.29 7.54
N ASP A 54 7.74 21.37 7.91
CA ASP A 54 9.17 21.43 7.60
C ASP A 54 9.40 20.96 6.15
N TRP A 55 9.18 21.88 5.22
CA TRP A 55 9.28 21.62 3.77
C TRP A 55 10.70 21.27 3.34
N ASP A 56 11.72 21.79 4.01
CA ASP A 56 13.13 21.51 3.71
C ASP A 56 13.49 20.06 4.05
N THR A 57 13.04 19.58 5.21
CA THR A 57 13.24 18.18 5.59
C THR A 57 12.42 17.24 4.71
N LEU A 58 11.15 17.56 4.42
CA LEU A 58 10.33 16.78 3.48
C LEU A 58 10.96 16.65 2.09
N ALA A 59 11.48 17.74 1.54
CA ALA A 59 12.14 17.74 0.23
C ALA A 59 13.30 16.73 0.14
N ARG A 60 14.01 16.53 1.26
CA ARG A 60 15.15 15.60 1.39
C ARG A 60 14.70 14.17 1.74
N LEU A 61 13.60 14.00 2.47
CA LEU A 61 13.09 12.70 2.93
C LEU A 61 12.46 11.85 1.82
N TYR A 62 11.78 12.45 0.84
CA TYR A 62 11.02 11.66 -0.13
C TYR A 62 11.91 10.77 -1.03
N MET A 63 13.15 11.16 -1.34
CA MET A 63 14.06 10.33 -2.14
C MET A 63 14.54 9.05 -1.43
N PRO A 64 15.08 9.09 -0.20
CA PRO A 64 15.43 7.88 0.52
C PRO A 64 14.21 7.01 0.85
N LEU A 65 13.03 7.61 1.10
CA LEU A 65 11.80 6.86 1.29
C LEU A 65 11.36 6.14 0.00
N GLN A 66 11.46 6.82 -1.16
CA GLN A 66 11.21 6.21 -2.47
C GLN A 66 12.12 5.00 -2.69
N GLU A 67 13.43 5.14 -2.47
CA GLU A 67 14.37 4.05 -2.70
C GLU A 67 14.09 2.87 -1.77
N THR A 68 13.84 3.13 -0.49
CA THR A 68 13.48 2.09 0.48
C THR A 68 12.27 1.28 0.03
N ARG A 69 11.22 1.98 -0.42
CA ARG A 69 9.98 1.36 -0.89
C ARG A 69 10.14 0.62 -2.22
N ARG A 70 10.97 1.14 -3.13
CA ARG A 70 11.38 0.45 -4.36
C ARG A 70 12.07 -0.88 -4.03
N GLN A 71 13.02 -0.86 -3.10
CA GLN A 71 13.74 -2.05 -2.67
C GLN A 71 12.83 -3.07 -1.97
N ARG A 72 11.93 -2.62 -1.08
CA ARG A 72 10.91 -3.46 -0.47
C ARG A 72 10.05 -4.16 -1.53
N ARG A 73 9.52 -3.41 -2.50
CA ARG A 73 8.73 -3.96 -3.60
C ARG A 73 9.51 -4.97 -4.43
N GLN A 74 10.78 -4.68 -4.72
CA GLN A 74 11.65 -5.62 -5.42
C GLN A 74 11.77 -6.94 -4.64
N ARG A 75 11.97 -6.90 -3.32
CA ARG A 75 11.98 -8.10 -2.46
C ARG A 75 10.65 -8.86 -2.48
N CYS A 76 9.52 -8.16 -2.50
CA CYS A 76 8.22 -8.81 -2.68
C CYS A 76 8.13 -9.49 -4.06
N GLY A 77 8.59 -8.82 -5.11
CA GLY A 77 8.57 -9.30 -6.49
C GLY A 77 9.58 -10.41 -6.79
N GLU A 78 10.61 -10.61 -5.96
CA GLU A 78 11.51 -11.77 -5.99
C GLU A 78 10.86 -13.03 -5.36
N GLY A 79 9.79 -12.85 -4.58
CA GLY A 79 9.03 -13.92 -3.93
C GLY A 79 8.04 -14.62 -4.86
N MET A 80 6.95 -15.16 -4.29
CA MET A 80 5.92 -15.81 -5.09
C MET A 80 4.82 -14.82 -5.49
N VAL A 81 4.36 -14.93 -6.73
CA VAL A 81 3.20 -14.18 -7.23
C VAL A 81 1.99 -15.11 -7.26
N LYS A 82 0.91 -14.70 -6.58
CA LYS A 82 -0.37 -15.43 -6.57
C LYS A 82 -1.53 -14.45 -6.51
N LEU A 83 -2.23 -14.29 -7.64
CA LEU A 83 -3.24 -13.25 -7.82
C LEU A 83 -4.69 -13.79 -7.77
N ASP A 84 -4.87 -15.02 -7.32
CA ASP A 84 -6.14 -15.75 -7.33
C ASP A 84 -6.49 -16.36 -5.96
N TRP A 85 -6.05 -15.75 -4.84
CA TRP A 85 -6.60 -16.06 -3.51
C TRP A 85 -8.01 -15.47 -3.38
N ILE A 86 -8.97 -16.10 -4.05
CA ILE A 86 -10.34 -15.62 -4.21
C ILE A 86 -11.30 -16.60 -3.54
N SER A 87 -12.20 -16.08 -2.72
CA SER A 87 -13.28 -16.85 -2.10
C SER A 87 -14.18 -17.46 -3.19
N GLN A 88 -14.45 -18.76 -3.11
CA GLN A 88 -15.26 -19.43 -4.11
C GLN A 88 -16.75 -19.35 -3.79
N GLU A 89 -17.11 -19.30 -2.52
CA GLU A 89 -18.48 -19.26 -2.05
C GLU A 89 -18.63 -18.25 -0.90
N SER A 90 -19.88 -17.97 -0.49
CA SER A 90 -20.16 -16.94 0.52
C SER A 90 -19.75 -17.32 1.93
N GLN A 91 -19.61 -18.62 2.20
CA GLN A 91 -19.12 -19.18 3.46
C GLN A 91 -17.60 -19.33 3.50
N ASP A 92 -16.90 -19.12 2.39
CA ASP A 92 -15.45 -19.26 2.36
C ASP A 92 -14.80 -18.14 3.18
N VAL A 93 -13.90 -18.55 4.08
CA VAL A 93 -13.11 -17.64 4.89
C VAL A 93 -11.65 -17.85 4.54
N ILE A 94 -11.02 -16.85 3.92
CA ILE A 94 -9.59 -16.87 3.67
C ILE A 94 -8.87 -16.49 4.97
N ASP A 95 -8.20 -17.47 5.57
CA ASP A 95 -7.40 -17.25 6.77
C ASP A 95 -6.02 -16.66 6.41
N ALA A 96 -5.79 -15.42 6.84
CA ALA A 96 -4.56 -14.69 6.56
C ALA A 96 -3.30 -15.38 7.11
N ASP A 97 -3.39 -16.05 8.26
CA ASP A 97 -2.28 -16.79 8.84
C ASP A 97 -1.84 -17.97 7.97
N THR A 98 -2.81 -18.76 7.51
CA THR A 98 -2.60 -19.86 6.56
C THR A 98 -1.97 -19.36 5.26
N VAL A 99 -2.43 -18.21 4.74
CA VAL A 99 -1.85 -17.59 3.54
C VAL A 99 -0.39 -17.19 3.77
N LEU A 100 -0.03 -16.55 4.89
CA LEU A 100 1.36 -16.18 5.18
C LEU A 100 2.27 -17.37 5.44
N GLN A 101 1.76 -18.44 6.05
CA GLN A 101 2.52 -19.68 6.21
C GLN A 101 2.86 -20.30 4.85
N ALA A 102 1.92 -20.24 3.91
CA ALA A 102 2.15 -20.71 2.54
C ALA A 102 3.03 -19.75 1.72
N GLN A 103 2.94 -18.43 1.97
CA GLN A 103 3.60 -17.38 1.20
C GLN A 103 4.23 -16.31 2.13
N PRO A 104 5.41 -16.58 2.72
CA PRO A 104 6.05 -15.63 3.64
C PRO A 104 6.72 -14.44 2.92
N ALA A 105 6.84 -14.49 1.60
CA ALA A 105 7.30 -13.39 0.76
C ALA A 105 6.65 -13.47 -0.63
N GLY A 106 6.22 -12.35 -1.18
CA GLY A 106 5.54 -12.35 -2.48
C GLY A 106 4.67 -11.14 -2.78
N GLN A 107 3.98 -11.22 -3.93
CA GLN A 107 2.96 -10.28 -4.37
C GLN A 107 1.64 -11.02 -4.55
N LEU A 108 0.65 -10.63 -3.75
CA LEU A 108 -0.59 -11.37 -3.57
C LEU A 108 -1.81 -10.52 -3.94
N LEU A 109 -2.88 -11.15 -4.42
CA LEU A 109 -4.22 -10.57 -4.43
C LEU A 109 -5.10 -11.49 -3.61
N VAL A 110 -5.71 -10.95 -2.54
CA VAL A 110 -6.62 -11.69 -1.67
C VAL A 110 -8.00 -11.06 -1.71
N ALA A 111 -9.01 -11.83 -2.09
CA ALA A 111 -10.38 -11.39 -2.27
C ALA A 111 -11.36 -12.19 -1.41
N GLY A 112 -11.88 -11.54 -0.35
CA GLY A 112 -12.97 -12.07 0.47
C GLY A 112 -14.33 -11.92 -0.23
N TRP A 113 -15.30 -12.76 0.11
CA TRP A 113 -16.65 -12.67 -0.45
C TRP A 113 -17.34 -11.36 -0.05
N GLY A 114 -17.44 -10.42 -0.98
CA GLY A 114 -17.98 -9.07 -0.76
C GLY A 114 -17.22 -8.25 0.30
N THR A 115 -15.96 -8.60 0.61
CA THR A 115 -15.16 -7.91 1.64
C THR A 115 -13.67 -7.92 1.33
N ILE A 116 -12.97 -6.88 1.76
CA ILE A 116 -11.51 -6.74 1.68
C ILE A 116 -10.79 -7.15 2.98
N GLU A 117 -11.55 -7.55 4.01
CA GLU A 117 -11.02 -7.83 5.35
C GLU A 117 -9.87 -8.86 5.37
N PRO A 118 -9.90 -9.97 4.61
CA PRO A 118 -8.78 -10.91 4.59
C PRO A 118 -7.47 -10.28 4.10
N ALA A 119 -7.53 -9.38 3.10
CA ALA A 119 -6.36 -8.67 2.60
C ALA A 119 -5.81 -7.67 3.64
N LEU A 120 -6.70 -6.98 4.38
CA LEU A 120 -6.30 -6.08 5.46
C LEU A 120 -5.60 -6.84 6.59
N LYS A 121 -6.19 -7.97 7.03
CA LYS A 121 -5.61 -8.83 8.06
C LYS A 121 -4.24 -9.36 7.62
N LEU A 122 -4.11 -9.78 6.36
CA LEU A 122 -2.85 -10.24 5.79
C LEU A 122 -1.77 -9.16 5.81
N ARG A 123 -2.09 -7.94 5.41
CA ARG A 123 -1.16 -6.80 5.45
C ARG A 123 -0.70 -6.49 6.87
N SER A 124 -1.62 -6.50 7.86
CA SER A 124 -1.28 -6.28 9.27
C SER A 124 -0.30 -7.34 9.78
N LEU A 125 -0.65 -8.62 9.59
CA LEU A 125 0.19 -9.74 10.04
C LEU A 125 1.56 -9.76 9.34
N ALA A 126 1.63 -9.43 8.05
CA ALA A 126 2.88 -9.32 7.33
C ALA A 126 3.78 -8.20 7.90
N ALA A 127 3.19 -7.04 8.20
CA ALA A 127 3.91 -5.93 8.82
C ALA A 127 4.41 -6.27 10.23
N GLU A 128 3.54 -6.86 11.08
CA GLU A 128 3.89 -7.30 12.43
C GLU A 128 5.03 -8.32 12.45
N ARG A 129 5.11 -9.17 11.42
CA ARG A 129 6.14 -10.22 11.27
C ARG A 129 7.37 -9.77 10.49
N GLY A 130 7.41 -8.54 9.99
CA GLY A 130 8.51 -8.04 9.18
C GLY A 130 8.70 -8.83 7.87
N LEU A 131 7.60 -9.19 7.20
CA LEU A 131 7.61 -9.99 5.97
C LEU A 131 7.55 -9.12 4.71
N TYR A 132 8.26 -9.56 3.66
CA TYR A 132 8.20 -8.94 2.32
C TYR A 132 7.00 -9.46 1.54
N VAL A 133 5.80 -9.11 2.01
CA VAL A 133 4.54 -9.41 1.35
C VAL A 133 3.85 -8.12 0.94
N GLU A 134 3.56 -8.01 -0.36
CA GLU A 134 2.71 -6.98 -0.94
C GLU A 134 1.36 -7.59 -1.31
N THR A 135 0.26 -6.92 -1.00
CA THR A 135 -1.09 -7.49 -1.15
C THR A 135 -2.05 -6.47 -1.72
N PHE A 136 -2.75 -6.78 -2.81
CA PHE A 136 -3.88 -5.96 -3.28
C PHE A 136 -5.08 -6.10 -2.34
N LEU A 137 -5.79 -5.00 -2.09
CA LEU A 137 -7.07 -5.02 -1.38
C LEU A 137 -8.16 -5.40 -2.36
N ALA A 138 -8.73 -6.60 -2.23
CA ALA A 138 -9.74 -7.07 -3.15
C ALA A 138 -10.94 -7.71 -2.45
N ALA A 139 -12.07 -7.70 -3.15
CA ALA A 139 -13.31 -8.38 -2.80
C ALA A 139 -13.83 -9.12 -4.04
N VAL A 140 -14.50 -10.24 -3.84
CA VAL A 140 -15.11 -11.01 -4.93
C VAL A 140 -16.63 -10.96 -4.84
N TYR A 141 -17.28 -10.85 -5.99
CA TYR A 141 -18.74 -10.77 -6.10
C TYR A 141 -19.27 -11.82 -7.08
N PRO A 142 -20.40 -12.47 -6.74
CA PRO A 142 -21.15 -13.25 -7.71
C PRO A 142 -21.82 -12.31 -8.72
N ILE A 143 -21.76 -12.67 -9.99
CA ILE A 143 -22.49 -11.99 -11.06
C ILE A 143 -23.76 -12.75 -11.40
N VAL A 144 -24.87 -12.02 -11.50
CA VAL A 144 -26.10 -12.55 -12.09
C VAL A 144 -26.04 -12.27 -13.58
N ASP A 145 -25.82 -13.31 -14.37
CA ASP A 145 -26.22 -13.30 -15.78
C ASP A 145 -27.58 -13.98 -15.87
N SER A 146 -28.55 -13.29 -16.49
CA SER A 146 -29.90 -13.80 -16.69
C SER A 146 -29.98 -15.12 -17.49
N ALA A 147 -28.89 -15.52 -18.15
CA ALA A 147 -28.80 -16.75 -18.94
C ALA A 147 -28.17 -17.95 -18.21
N ILE A 148 -27.52 -17.78 -17.05
CA ILE A 148 -26.71 -18.82 -16.40
C ILE A 148 -27.37 -19.28 -15.10
N GLN A 149 -27.37 -20.60 -14.86
CA GLN A 149 -27.86 -21.16 -13.60
C GLN A 149 -27.01 -20.66 -12.40
N PRO A 150 -27.62 -20.40 -11.22
CA PRO A 150 -26.94 -19.78 -10.07
C PRO A 150 -25.68 -20.53 -9.62
N GLU A 151 -25.66 -21.86 -9.74
CA GLU A 151 -24.53 -22.71 -9.36
C GLU A 151 -23.25 -22.49 -10.19
N HIS A 152 -23.33 -21.80 -11.33
CA HIS A 152 -22.18 -21.47 -12.18
C HIS A 152 -22.04 -19.95 -12.37
N ALA A 153 -22.51 -19.17 -11.40
CA ALA A 153 -22.40 -17.72 -11.46
C ALA A 153 -20.93 -17.29 -11.65
N ALA A 154 -20.67 -16.58 -12.74
CA ALA A 154 -19.38 -15.96 -12.98
C ALA A 154 -19.02 -15.03 -11.81
N LYS A 155 -17.73 -14.87 -11.55
CA LYS A 155 -17.23 -14.02 -10.46
C LYS A 155 -16.48 -12.83 -11.04
N VAL A 156 -16.66 -11.69 -10.40
CA VAL A 156 -15.82 -10.52 -10.61
C VAL A 156 -15.04 -10.20 -9.36
N VAL A 157 -13.82 -9.74 -9.55
CA VAL A 157 -12.94 -9.24 -8.51
C VAL A 157 -12.92 -7.72 -8.58
N LEU A 158 -13.25 -7.10 -7.46
CA LEU A 158 -13.10 -5.68 -7.21
C LEU A 158 -11.76 -5.46 -6.49
N ILE A 159 -10.84 -4.70 -7.09
CA ILE A 159 -9.60 -4.25 -6.45
C ILE A 159 -9.79 -2.78 -6.07
N VAL A 160 -9.54 -2.43 -4.81
CA VAL A 160 -9.76 -1.09 -4.28
C VAL A 160 -8.46 -0.35 -3.93
N PRO A 161 -8.45 0.98 -4.07
CA PRO A 161 -7.24 1.78 -3.85
C PRO A 161 -6.81 1.85 -2.37
N THR A 162 -7.75 1.96 -1.43
CA THR A 162 -7.45 2.14 0.00
C THR A 162 -8.37 1.32 0.91
N ALA A 163 -7.97 1.15 2.18
CA ALA A 163 -8.78 0.47 3.18
C ALA A 163 -10.10 1.20 3.52
N GLN A 164 -10.15 2.51 3.27
CA GLN A 164 -11.33 3.36 3.51
C GLN A 164 -12.26 3.42 2.29
N THR A 165 -11.90 2.74 1.20
CA THR A 165 -12.74 2.69 0.00
C THR A 165 -14.07 2.00 0.34
N PRO A 166 -15.23 2.63 0.09
CA PRO A 166 -16.52 2.00 0.36
C PRO A 166 -16.70 0.77 -0.52
N ILE A 167 -17.12 -0.33 0.10
CA ILE A 167 -17.31 -1.64 -0.53
C ILE A 167 -18.82 -1.91 -0.61
N PRO A 168 -19.38 -2.21 -1.79
CA PRO A 168 -20.79 -2.59 -1.91
C PRO A 168 -21.05 -3.94 -1.24
N ASP A 169 -22.28 -4.16 -0.78
CA ASP A 169 -22.68 -5.45 -0.20
C ASP A 169 -22.55 -6.60 -1.23
N ALA A 170 -22.49 -7.84 -0.73
CA ALA A 170 -22.30 -9.03 -1.55
C ALA A 170 -23.54 -9.47 -2.35
N THR A 171 -24.58 -8.65 -2.46
CA THR A 171 -25.79 -9.01 -3.22
C THR A 171 -25.41 -9.22 -4.69
N PRO A 172 -25.83 -10.35 -5.31
CA PRO A 172 -25.57 -10.61 -6.71
C PRO A 172 -26.14 -9.51 -7.61
N ARG A 173 -25.33 -9.02 -8.57
CA ARG A 173 -25.67 -7.93 -9.51
C ARG A 173 -25.10 -8.22 -10.90
N SER A 174 -25.56 -7.48 -11.90
CA SER A 174 -24.85 -7.42 -13.18
C SER A 174 -23.51 -6.68 -13.01
N PRO A 175 -22.48 -6.92 -13.84
CA PRO A 175 -21.22 -6.18 -13.76
C PRO A 175 -21.43 -4.67 -13.96
N ASP A 176 -22.35 -4.29 -14.84
CA ASP A 176 -22.68 -2.89 -15.11
C ASP A 176 -23.29 -2.21 -13.89
N ASP A 177 -24.21 -2.87 -13.18
CA ASP A 177 -24.83 -2.30 -11.98
C ASP A 177 -23.85 -2.22 -10.81
N LEU A 178 -22.97 -3.22 -10.67
CA LEU A 178 -21.90 -3.16 -9.69
C LEU A 178 -20.95 -1.99 -9.99
N SER A 179 -20.56 -1.79 -11.26
CA SER A 179 -19.64 -0.73 -11.67
C SER A 179 -20.12 0.67 -11.29
N LYS A 180 -21.45 0.92 -11.33
CA LYS A 180 -22.07 2.20 -10.97
C LYS A 180 -21.95 2.52 -9.47
N LEU A 181 -21.73 1.50 -8.63
CA LEU A 181 -21.55 1.64 -7.18
C LEU A 181 -20.09 1.85 -6.78
N LEU A 182 -19.14 1.63 -7.71
CA LEU A 182 -17.73 1.66 -7.37
C LEU A 182 -17.21 3.10 -7.28
N PRO A 183 -16.36 3.39 -6.29
CA PRO A 183 -15.70 4.68 -6.21
C PRO A 183 -14.68 4.84 -7.35
N PRO A 184 -14.30 6.09 -7.69
CA PRO A 184 -13.30 6.37 -8.71
C PRO A 184 -11.98 5.62 -8.45
N GLY A 185 -11.41 5.05 -9.50
CA GLY A 185 -10.11 4.37 -9.47
C GLY A 185 -10.14 2.91 -8.98
N ALA A 186 -11.28 2.40 -8.50
CA ALA A 186 -11.42 0.96 -8.27
C ALA A 186 -11.37 0.18 -9.61
N LEU A 187 -10.82 -1.02 -9.59
CA LEU A 187 -10.74 -1.90 -10.75
C LEU A 187 -11.74 -3.03 -10.61
N LEU A 188 -12.61 -3.21 -11.61
CA LEU A 188 -13.50 -4.36 -11.71
C LEU A 188 -13.01 -5.28 -12.82
N MET A 189 -12.81 -6.55 -12.51
CA MET A 189 -12.21 -7.52 -13.43
C MET A 189 -12.94 -8.86 -13.33
N ASN A 190 -13.04 -9.61 -14.42
CA ASN A 190 -13.46 -11.01 -14.34
C ASN A 190 -12.42 -11.82 -13.56
N ALA A 191 -12.85 -12.74 -12.69
CA ALA A 191 -11.94 -13.57 -11.92
C ALA A 191 -11.00 -14.38 -12.84
N ASP A 192 -11.51 -14.90 -13.95
CA ASP A 192 -10.73 -15.67 -14.93
C ASP A 192 -9.74 -14.82 -15.75
N ALA A 193 -9.84 -13.49 -15.69
CA ALA A 193 -8.86 -12.59 -16.30
C ALA A 193 -7.61 -12.40 -15.42
N LEU A 194 -7.65 -12.85 -14.15
CA LEU A 194 -6.50 -12.83 -13.27
C LEU A 194 -5.59 -14.04 -13.57
N PRO A 195 -4.26 -13.87 -13.53
CA PRO A 195 -3.34 -14.99 -13.64
C PRO A 195 -3.60 -16.02 -12.54
N SER A 196 -3.84 -17.27 -12.94
CA SER A 196 -4.14 -18.36 -12.02
C SER A 196 -2.87 -19.05 -11.53
N GLY A 197 -2.99 -19.67 -10.36
CA GLY A 197 -1.93 -20.43 -9.73
C GLY A 197 -0.84 -19.58 -9.08
N GLN A 198 0.20 -20.29 -8.64
CA GLN A 198 1.34 -19.71 -7.97
C GLN A 198 2.53 -19.72 -8.92
N ARG A 199 3.18 -18.57 -9.11
CA ARG A 199 4.33 -18.40 -10.01
C ARG A 199 5.52 -17.78 -9.27
N PRO A 200 6.76 -18.22 -9.50
CA PRO A 200 7.92 -17.53 -8.97
C PRO A 200 8.00 -16.12 -9.59
N GLY A 201 8.53 -15.18 -8.82
CA GLY A 201 8.80 -13.83 -9.29
C GLY A 201 9.84 -13.79 -10.40
N ASP A 202 9.45 -13.26 -11.55
CA ASP A 202 10.35 -12.93 -12.65
C ASP A 202 9.96 -11.57 -13.28
N THR A 203 10.66 -11.17 -14.34
CA THR A 203 10.38 -9.91 -15.04
C THR A 203 8.95 -9.85 -15.61
N GLY A 204 8.40 -10.99 -16.05
CA GLY A 204 7.06 -11.08 -16.61
C GLY A 204 5.99 -10.93 -15.53
N THR A 205 6.08 -11.73 -14.46
CA THR A 205 5.14 -11.61 -13.33
C THR A 205 5.22 -10.25 -12.67
N TYR A 206 6.42 -9.67 -12.56
CA TYR A 206 6.62 -8.33 -12.01
C TYR A 206 5.93 -7.27 -12.89
N ALA A 207 6.09 -7.34 -14.22
CA ALA A 207 5.43 -6.42 -15.14
C ALA A 207 3.89 -6.51 -15.04
N GLU A 208 3.34 -7.72 -14.91
CA GLU A 208 1.89 -7.92 -14.71
C GLU A 208 1.38 -7.26 -13.41
N VAL A 209 2.10 -7.45 -12.30
CA VAL A 209 1.73 -6.84 -11.01
C VAL A 209 1.88 -5.32 -11.07
N MET A 210 2.94 -4.81 -11.70
CA MET A 210 3.13 -3.36 -11.86
C MET A 210 2.03 -2.73 -12.71
N ALA A 211 1.57 -3.41 -13.76
CA ALA A 211 0.47 -2.93 -14.58
C ALA A 211 -0.84 -2.79 -13.77
N LEU A 212 -1.09 -3.66 -12.79
CA LEU A 212 -2.23 -3.53 -11.88
C LEU A 212 -2.07 -2.32 -10.95
N TRP A 213 -0.90 -2.15 -10.33
CA TRP A 213 -0.63 -0.98 -9.49
C TRP A 213 -0.77 0.34 -10.25
N GLU A 214 -0.21 0.41 -11.46
CA GLU A 214 -0.28 1.60 -12.30
C GLU A 214 -1.71 1.95 -12.67
N ARG A 215 -2.52 0.96 -13.06
CA ARG A 215 -3.95 1.16 -13.34
C ARG A 215 -4.70 1.67 -12.10
N LEU A 216 -4.36 1.17 -10.92
CA LEU A 216 -5.00 1.54 -9.66
C LEU A 216 -4.66 2.98 -9.24
N HIS A 217 -3.39 3.38 -9.31
CA HIS A 217 -2.96 4.70 -8.81
C HIS A 217 -3.09 5.83 -9.84
N ARG A 218 -3.12 5.54 -11.15
CA ARG A 218 -3.07 6.56 -12.22
C ARG A 218 -4.16 7.63 -12.11
N PRO A 219 -5.44 7.33 -11.83
CA PRO A 219 -6.47 8.35 -11.70
C PRO A 219 -6.18 9.36 -10.59
N PHE A 220 -5.60 8.89 -9.48
CA PHE A 220 -5.25 9.72 -8.32
C PHE A 220 -4.03 10.60 -8.61
N LEU A 221 -3.05 10.07 -9.35
CA LEU A 221 -1.91 10.84 -9.79
C LEU A 221 -2.31 12.00 -10.72
N THR A 222 -3.20 11.72 -11.69
CA THR A 222 -3.77 12.76 -12.57
C THR A 222 -4.52 13.83 -11.77
N ALA A 223 -5.30 13.43 -10.76
CA ALA A 223 -6.02 14.37 -9.91
C ALA A 223 -5.06 15.23 -9.08
N ALA A 224 -3.98 14.64 -8.55
CA ALA A 224 -2.94 15.38 -7.84
C ALA A 224 -2.23 16.40 -8.74
N ASP A 225 -1.85 16.01 -9.96
CA ASP A 225 -1.23 16.92 -10.95
C ASP A 225 -2.12 18.13 -11.28
N ALA A 226 -3.44 17.95 -11.23
CA ALA A 226 -4.41 19.00 -11.52
C ALA A 226 -4.70 19.95 -10.34
N GLU A 227 -4.30 19.61 -9.11
CA GLU A 227 -4.56 20.43 -7.92
C GLU A 227 -3.71 21.70 -7.92
N PRO A 228 -4.28 22.92 -7.97
CA PRO A 228 -3.50 24.16 -8.07
C PRO A 228 -2.77 24.54 -6.77
N ASP A 229 -3.35 24.26 -5.60
CA ASP A 229 -2.74 24.63 -4.33
C ASP A 229 -1.57 23.68 -3.98
N PRO A 230 -0.35 24.16 -3.74
CA PRO A 230 0.81 23.30 -3.56
C PRO A 230 0.73 22.38 -2.33
N VAL A 231 0.09 22.82 -1.24
CA VAL A 231 -0.06 22.01 -0.02
C VAL A 231 -1.09 20.91 -0.24
N ARG A 232 -2.24 21.24 -0.85
CA ARG A 232 -3.26 20.25 -1.24
C ARG A 232 -2.72 19.27 -2.28
N ARG A 233 -1.91 19.74 -3.23
CA ARG A 233 -1.23 18.89 -4.21
C ARG A 233 -0.32 17.88 -3.54
N MET A 234 0.49 18.30 -2.55
CA MET A 234 1.28 17.37 -1.76
C MET A 234 0.40 16.35 -1.02
N ALA A 235 -0.70 16.79 -0.38
CA ALA A 235 -1.62 15.86 0.26
C ALA A 235 -2.20 14.84 -0.74
N ALA A 236 -2.54 15.26 -1.95
CA ALA A 236 -3.02 14.38 -3.01
C ALA A 236 -1.95 13.36 -3.46
N TYR A 237 -0.68 13.75 -3.59
CA TYR A 237 0.39 12.78 -3.87
C TYR A 237 0.65 11.83 -2.69
N ARG A 238 0.50 12.28 -1.43
CA ARG A 238 0.55 11.38 -0.26
C ARG A 238 -0.56 10.33 -0.34
N GLN A 239 -1.75 10.69 -0.80
CA GLN A 239 -2.83 9.72 -1.08
C GLN A 239 -2.44 8.73 -2.20
N VAL A 240 -1.76 9.17 -3.26
CA VAL A 240 -1.24 8.25 -4.29
C VAL A 240 -0.28 7.21 -3.67
N ILE A 241 0.55 7.64 -2.72
CA ILE A 241 1.44 6.77 -1.96
C ILE A 241 0.69 5.80 -1.05
N GLU A 242 -0.45 6.17 -0.47
CA GLU A 242 -1.26 5.24 0.31
C GLU A 242 -1.82 4.09 -0.55
N ILE A 243 -2.08 4.37 -1.84
CA ILE A 243 -2.55 3.40 -2.82
C ILE A 243 -1.38 2.54 -3.29
N ASP A 244 -0.34 3.19 -3.81
CA ASP A 244 0.89 2.57 -4.27
C ASP A 244 2.09 3.21 -3.56
N TYR A 245 2.53 2.56 -2.49
CA TYR A 245 3.61 3.06 -1.64
C TYR A 245 4.92 3.30 -2.40
N ALA A 246 5.19 2.52 -3.46
CA ALA A 246 6.40 2.65 -4.28
C ALA A 246 6.14 3.35 -5.62
N CYS A 247 5.07 4.14 -5.75
CA CYS A 247 4.84 5.01 -6.91
C CYS A 247 5.95 6.07 -7.01
N GLU A 248 6.99 5.78 -7.78
CA GLU A 248 8.18 6.62 -7.95
C GLU A 248 7.81 8.07 -8.33
N LEU A 249 6.89 8.25 -9.28
CA LEU A 249 6.51 9.57 -9.75
C LEU A 249 5.86 10.41 -8.63
N ALA A 250 5.06 9.80 -7.75
CA ALA A 250 4.46 10.52 -6.62
C ALA A 250 5.54 11.04 -5.63
N HIS A 251 6.55 10.22 -5.32
CA HIS A 251 7.67 10.64 -4.45
C HIS A 251 8.50 11.76 -5.06
N GLN A 252 8.84 11.67 -6.35
CA GLN A 252 9.55 12.72 -7.06
C GLN A 252 8.77 14.04 -7.03
N ARG A 253 7.46 13.99 -7.32
CA ARG A 253 6.59 15.16 -7.29
C ARG A 253 6.41 15.76 -5.90
N LEU A 254 6.37 14.93 -4.86
CA LEU A 254 6.37 15.37 -3.46
C LEU A 254 7.66 16.10 -3.08
N SER A 255 8.82 15.55 -3.46
CA SER A 255 10.12 16.21 -3.26
C SER A 255 10.14 17.57 -3.93
N ASP A 256 9.68 17.67 -5.18
CA ASP A 256 9.69 18.92 -5.93
C ASP A 256 8.71 19.96 -5.40
N ALA A 257 7.50 19.54 -5.01
CA ALA A 257 6.50 20.43 -4.40
C ALA A 257 7.00 20.97 -3.04
N ALA A 258 7.65 20.13 -2.22
CA ALA A 258 8.25 20.56 -0.96
C ALA A 258 9.36 21.60 -1.19
N LYS A 259 10.24 21.40 -2.18
CA LYS A 259 11.26 22.40 -2.56
C LYS A 259 10.65 23.72 -3.00
N GLN A 260 9.53 23.69 -3.73
CA GLN A 260 8.83 24.91 -4.16
C GLN A 260 8.27 25.68 -2.96
N LEU A 261 7.62 24.98 -2.03
CA LEU A 261 7.10 25.58 -0.79
C LEU A 261 8.22 26.16 0.08
N ASN A 262 9.34 25.45 0.24
CA ASN A 262 10.48 25.93 1.02
C ASN A 262 11.07 27.24 0.46
N ARG A 263 11.05 27.43 -0.86
CA ARG A 263 11.53 28.68 -1.51
C ARG A 263 10.56 29.85 -1.39
N ALA A 264 9.30 29.59 -1.04
CA ALA A 264 8.26 30.60 -0.95
C ALA A 264 8.11 31.19 0.47
N VAL A 265 8.73 30.56 1.48
CA VAL A 265 8.80 31.01 2.88
C VAL A 265 10.01 31.91 3.06
#